data_AF-A0A6L4Y728-F1
#
_entry.id   AF-A0A6L4Y728-F1
#
_cell.length_a   1.000
_cell.length_b   1.000
_cell.length_c   1.000
_cell.angle_alpha   90.00
_cell.angle_beta   90.00
_cell.angle_gamma   90.00
#
_symmetry.space_group_name_H-M   'P 1'
#
loop_
_entity.id
_entity.type
_entity.pdbx_description
1 polymer ?
#
loop_
_entity_poly.entity_id
_entity_poly.type
_entity_poly.pdbx_seq_one_letter_code
_entity_poly.pdbx_strand_id
1 'polypeptide(L)'
;MKRAKLTENNFEVSHVTKTLVNNGYVERLPDDYDQELFLDSEILLNFVKDTQPEEWKKLQEQYPGNTEETFLKRVSSEIGKRGTLE
;
A
#
# COMPACT_ATOMS: atom_id res chain seq x y z
N MET A 1 -11.70 36.69 14.73
CA MET A 1 -11.18 35.32 14.51
C MET A 1 -9.78 35.42 13.93
N LYS A 2 -8.75 34.85 14.58
CA LYS A 2 -7.41 34.75 13.98
C LYS A 2 -7.51 33.86 12.74
N ARG A 3 -7.21 34.39 11.56
CA ARG A 3 -7.04 33.57 10.36
C ARG A 3 -5.87 32.62 10.65
N ALA A 4 -6.10 31.32 10.52
CA ALA A 4 -5.01 30.36 10.54
C ALA A 4 -4.00 30.78 9.46
N LYS A 5 -2.71 30.82 9.82
CA LYS A 5 -1.65 31.14 8.86
C LYS A 5 -1.66 30.05 7.80
N LEU A 6 -2.03 30.42 6.57
CA LEU A 6 -2.01 29.52 5.42
C LEU A 6 -0.54 29.20 5.11
N THR A 7 -0.13 27.98 5.41
CA THR A 7 1.14 27.39 4.99
C THR A 7 0.80 26.23 4.05
N GLU A 8 1.75 25.86 3.19
CA GLU A 8 1.61 24.68 2.32
C GLU A 8 1.22 23.44 3.12
N ASN A 9 1.99 23.11 4.17
CA ASN A 9 1.69 22.00 5.06
C ASN A 9 0.26 22.05 5.66
N ASN A 10 -0.17 23.22 6.18
CA ASN A 10 -1.53 23.34 6.73
C ASN A 10 -2.59 23.14 5.65
N PHE A 11 -2.37 23.63 4.44
CA PHE A 11 -3.28 23.46 3.32
C PHE A 11 -3.36 22.00 2.88
N GLU A 12 -2.22 21.34 2.70
CA GLU A 12 -2.11 19.92 2.34
C GLU A 12 -2.88 19.04 3.33
N VAL A 13 -2.58 19.14 4.63
CA VAL A 13 -3.24 18.32 5.66
C VAL A 13 -4.74 18.60 5.74
N SER A 14 -5.13 19.88 5.81
CA SER A 14 -6.53 20.23 6.11
C SER A 14 -7.48 20.16 4.92
N HIS A 15 -6.97 20.31 3.69
CA HIS A 15 -7.78 20.33 2.47
C HIS A 15 -7.47 19.17 1.55
N VAL A 16 -6.21 18.89 1.24
CA VAL A 16 -5.86 17.85 0.24
C VAL A 16 -6.03 16.46 0.83
N THR A 17 -5.22 16.11 1.83
CA THR A 17 -5.24 14.80 2.47
C THR A 17 -6.62 14.48 3.04
N LYS A 18 -7.20 15.41 3.80
CA LYS A 18 -8.54 15.22 4.37
C LYS A 18 -9.61 14.97 3.31
N THR A 19 -9.58 15.67 2.18
CA THR A 19 -10.55 15.44 1.10
C THR A 19 -10.34 14.08 0.47
N LEU A 20 -9.09 13.69 0.18
CA LEU A 20 -8.79 12.38 -0.41
C LEU A 20 -9.25 11.25 0.52
N VAL A 21 -8.91 11.31 1.80
CA VAL A 21 -9.30 10.29 2.78
C VAL A 21 -10.82 10.19 2.91
N ASN A 22 -11.52 11.32 2.96
CA ASN A 22 -12.99 11.33 2.98
C ASN A 22 -13.64 10.74 1.71
N ASN A 23 -12.89 10.65 0.61
CA ASN A 23 -13.32 10.06 -0.66
C ASN A 23 -12.73 8.64 -0.88
N GLY A 24 -12.25 7.98 0.18
CA GLY A 24 -11.86 6.58 0.15
C GLY A 24 -10.41 6.30 -0.24
N TYR A 25 -9.58 7.35 -0.36
CA TYR A 25 -8.13 7.15 -0.44
C TYR A 25 -7.57 6.81 0.93
N VAL A 26 -6.46 6.06 0.93
CA VAL A 26 -5.69 5.77 2.15
C VAL A 26 -4.52 6.74 2.20
N GLU A 27 -4.38 7.46 3.31
CA GLU A 27 -3.20 8.28 3.57
C GLU A 27 -1.99 7.39 3.84
N ARG A 28 -0.87 7.65 3.16
CA ARG A 28 0.41 6.95 3.35
C ARG A 28 1.51 7.90 3.76
N LEU A 29 2.43 7.40 4.57
CA LEU A 29 3.66 8.03 4.99
C LEU A 29 4.87 7.45 4.22
N PRO A 30 6.01 8.14 4.17
CA PRO A 30 7.21 7.59 3.53
C PRO A 30 7.63 6.22 4.09
N ASP A 31 7.43 5.98 5.39
CA ASP A 31 7.80 4.73 6.08
C ASP A 31 6.91 3.53 5.70
N ASP A 32 5.77 3.79 5.08
CA ASP A 32 4.87 2.74 4.57
C ASP A 32 5.41 2.06 3.30
N TYR A 33 6.33 2.74 2.61
CA TYR A 33 6.91 2.23 1.39
C TYR A 33 8.17 1.42 1.69
N ASP A 34 8.11 0.12 1.39
CA ASP A 34 9.26 -0.77 1.51
C ASP A 34 10.23 -0.51 0.36
N GLN A 35 11.35 0.13 0.68
CA GLN A 35 12.39 0.47 -0.30
C GLN A 35 13.15 -0.75 -0.83
N GLU A 36 13.21 -1.85 -0.07
CA GLU A 36 13.90 -3.06 -0.52
C GLU A 36 13.05 -3.81 -1.54
N LEU A 37 11.74 -3.86 -1.31
CA LEU A 37 10.80 -4.55 -2.19
C LEU A 37 10.26 -3.66 -3.31
N PHE A 38 10.42 -2.35 -3.21
CA PHE A 38 9.82 -1.34 -4.09
C PHE A 38 8.29 -1.43 -4.14
N LEU A 39 7.69 -1.66 -2.97
CA LEU A 39 6.26 -1.90 -2.82
C LEU A 39 5.73 -1.21 -1.57
N ASP A 40 4.46 -0.81 -1.65
CA ASP A 40 3.66 -0.62 -0.46
C ASP A 40 3.05 -1.97 -0.07
N SER A 41 3.70 -2.64 0.90
CA SER A 41 3.37 -4.00 1.29
C SER A 41 1.96 -4.12 1.86
N GLU A 42 1.52 -3.15 2.66
CA GLU A 42 0.21 -3.20 3.30
C GLU A 42 -0.93 -3.01 2.29
N ILE A 43 -0.84 -2.01 1.41
CA ILE A 43 -1.87 -1.79 0.37
C ILE A 43 -2.00 -3.03 -0.52
N LEU A 44 -0.87 -3.60 -0.94
CA LEU A 44 -0.87 -4.76 -1.82
C LEU A 44 -1.47 -6.00 -1.13
N LEU A 45 -1.08 -6.27 0.12
CA LEU A 45 -1.60 -7.40 0.88
C LEU A 45 -3.10 -7.26 1.14
N ASN A 46 -3.56 -6.08 1.55
CA ASN A 46 -4.99 -5.83 1.77
C ASN A 46 -5.77 -6.01 0.48
N PHE A 47 -5.31 -5.42 -0.62
CA PHE A 47 -5.94 -5.58 -1.94
C PHE A 47 -6.08 -7.05 -2.33
N VAL A 48 -5.01 -7.85 -2.20
CA VAL A 48 -5.03 -9.27 -2.61
C VAL A 48 -5.92 -10.10 -1.69
N LYS A 49 -5.85 -9.89 -0.36
CA LYS A 49 -6.69 -10.62 0.60
C LYS A 49 -8.18 -10.29 0.44
N ASP A 50 -8.50 -9.04 0.17
CA ASP A 50 -9.88 -8.57 0.01
C ASP A 50 -10.48 -9.04 -1.31
N THR A 51 -9.69 -9.03 -2.38
CA THR A 51 -10.17 -9.39 -3.73
C THR A 51 -10.10 -10.89 -4.02
N GLN A 52 -9.19 -11.63 -3.39
CA GLN A 52 -8.88 -13.02 -3.72
C GLN A 52 -8.70 -13.90 -2.46
N PRO A 53 -9.67 -13.92 -1.52
CA PRO A 53 -9.53 -14.61 -0.23
C PRO A 53 -9.32 -16.13 -0.36
N GLU A 54 -9.98 -16.78 -1.33
CA GLU A 54 -9.85 -18.22 -1.54
C GLU A 54 -8.46 -18.62 -2.06
N GLU A 55 -7.89 -17.83 -2.98
CA GLU A 55 -6.53 -18.08 -3.48
C GLU A 55 -5.48 -17.73 -2.42
N TRP A 56 -5.73 -16.67 -1.63
CA TRP A 56 -4.88 -16.34 -0.49
C TRP A 56 -4.82 -17.50 0.52
N LYS A 57 -5.96 -18.12 0.83
CA LYS A 57 -6.01 -19.27 1.74
C LYS A 57 -5.19 -20.46 1.23
N LYS A 58 -5.28 -20.79 -0.07
CA LYS A 58 -4.45 -21.85 -0.68
C LYS A 58 -2.96 -21.52 -0.57
N LEU A 59 -2.59 -20.26 -0.74
CA LEU A 59 -1.20 -19.81 -0.59
C LEU A 59 -0.73 -19.94 0.88
N GLN A 60 -1.60 -19.64 1.85
CA GLN A 60 -1.30 -19.82 3.28
C GLN A 60 -1.06 -21.27 3.66
N GLU A 61 -1.82 -22.21 3.08
CA GLU A 61 -1.63 -23.64 3.28
C GLU A 61 -0.27 -24.14 2.75
N GLN A 62 0.24 -23.53 1.67
CA GLN A 62 1.55 -23.87 1.09
C GLN A 62 2.72 -23.26 1.88
N TYR A 63 2.54 -22.07 2.45
CA TYR A 63 3.59 -21.31 3.15
C TYR A 63 3.15 -20.91 4.56
N PRO A 64 2.90 -21.87 5.48
CA PRO A 64 2.41 -21.56 6.81
C PRO A 64 3.42 -20.71 7.58
N GLY A 65 2.97 -19.57 8.11
CA GLY A 65 3.79 -18.63 8.88
C GLY A 65 4.72 -17.73 8.06
N ASN A 66 4.81 -17.93 6.74
CA ASN A 66 5.70 -17.14 5.87
C ASN A 66 5.02 -16.65 4.57
N THR A 67 3.69 -16.65 4.54
CA THR A 67 2.91 -16.40 3.32
C THR A 67 3.13 -14.99 2.76
N GLU A 68 3.06 -13.98 3.62
CA GLU A 68 3.15 -12.57 3.21
C GLU A 68 4.52 -12.23 2.64
N GLU A 69 5.59 -12.56 3.37
CA GLU A 69 6.97 -12.32 2.92
C GLU A 69 7.26 -13.06 1.61
N THR A 70 6.83 -14.33 1.49
CA THR A 70 7.00 -15.13 0.27
C THR A 70 6.27 -14.50 -0.91
N PHE A 71 5.02 -14.07 -0.70
CA PHE A 71 4.21 -13.42 -1.71
C PHE A 71 4.85 -12.11 -2.20
N LEU A 72 5.20 -11.22 -1.27
CA LEU A 72 5.76 -9.91 -1.60
C LEU A 72 7.09 -10.02 -2.34
N LYS A 73 8.00 -10.90 -1.88
CA LYS A 73 9.27 -11.17 -2.57
C LYS A 73 9.04 -11.73 -3.98
N ARG A 74 8.02 -12.58 -4.16
CA ARG A 74 7.67 -13.13 -5.46
C ARG A 74 7.15 -12.03 -6.40
N VAL A 75 6.25 -11.16 -5.94
CA VAL A 75 5.72 -10.05 -6.73
C VAL A 75 6.85 -9.09 -7.13
N SER A 76 7.66 -8.64 -6.17
CA SER A 76 8.81 -7.77 -6.43
C SER A 76 9.78 -8.39 -7.46
N SER A 77 10.08 -9.68 -7.32
CA SER A 77 10.95 -10.40 -8.27
C SER A 77 10.36 -10.47 -9.68
N GLU A 78 9.05 -10.71 -9.82
CA GLU A 78 8.42 -10.78 -11.15
C GLU A 78 8.32 -9.40 -11.80
N ILE A 79 8.01 -8.35 -11.04
CA ILE A 79 8.06 -6.95 -11.52
C ILE A 79 9.48 -6.60 -11.97
N GLY A 80 10.50 -6.95 -11.19
CA GLY A 80 11.90 -6.69 -11.57
C GLY A 80 12.33 -7.43 -12.84
N LYS A 81 11.72 -8.58 -13.16
CA LYS A 81 12.04 -9.37 -14.36
C LYS A 81 11.27 -8.93 -15.60
N ARG A 82 10.01 -8.54 -15.46
CA ARG A 82 9.08 -8.35 -16.58
C ARG A 82 8.52 -6.92 -16.68
N GLY A 83 8.82 -6.06 -15.71
CA GLY A 83 8.14 -4.77 -15.57
C GLY A 83 6.67 -4.91 -15.14
N THR A 84 5.91 -3.84 -15.30
CA THR A 84 4.51 -3.74 -14.85
C THR A 84 3.48 -3.60 -15.99
N LEU A 85 3.94 -3.55 -17.25
CA LEU A 85 3.11 -3.17 -18.41
C LEU A 85 3.20 -4.14 -19.60
N GLU A 86 3.83 -5.30 -19.43
CA GLU A 86 3.86 -6.33 -20.49
C GLU A 86 2.51 -7.03 -20.70
#